data_AF-A0A8J2W7Z3-F1
#
_entry.id   AF-A0A8J2W7Z3-F1
#
_cell.length_a   1.000
_cell.length_b   1.000
_cell.length_c   1.000
_cell.angle_alpha   90.00
_cell.angle_beta   90.00
_cell.angle_gamma   90.00
#
_symmetry.space_group_name_H-M   'P 1'
#
loop_
_entity.id
_entity.type
_entity.pdbx_description
1 polymer ?
#
loop_
_entity_poly.entity_id
_entity_poly.type
_entity_poly.pdbx_seq_one_letter_code
_entity_poly.pdbx_strand_id
1 'polypeptide(L)'
;MLYDDMSKLMLLLCFALLHTAVITAKTHDKTNGPNCQNFSQGVTFNESEAIGTWHLLHFITEKEKGSGDPHCVEFIPVDEQERNKLQDRIGKYVENLNWDTISLKMEIPCKSLNSNKTRDYYLERLENNGSYRTLQMPPASAKLDLAEFHRYPMRLKIIEGQYLGMIDCHEKFVFLLGKQPPEGKKLDEKVKKMIETYWPEE
;
A
#
# COMPACT_ATOMS: atom_id res chain seq x y z
N MET A 1 -15.21 52.00 40.22
CA MET A 1 -14.43 52.02 38.96
C MET A 1 -13.22 51.07 38.96
N LEU A 2 -13.05 50.16 39.93
CA LEU A 2 -11.95 49.16 39.89
C LEU A 2 -12.40 47.75 39.46
N TYR A 3 -13.71 47.49 39.44
CA TYR A 3 -14.27 46.18 39.09
C TYR A 3 -14.39 45.93 37.58
N ASP A 4 -14.63 46.98 36.79
CA ASP A 4 -14.76 46.86 35.32
C ASP A 4 -13.43 46.59 34.62
N ASP A 5 -12.31 47.09 35.17
CA ASP A 5 -10.98 46.88 34.59
C ASP A 5 -10.45 45.46 34.85
N MET A 6 -10.78 44.88 36.01
CA MET A 6 -10.39 43.51 36.35
C MET A 6 -11.10 42.46 35.47
N SER A 7 -12.34 42.73 35.06
CA SER A 7 -13.13 41.87 34.18
C SER A 7 -12.56 41.82 32.76
N LYS A 8 -12.11 42.96 32.23
CA LYS A 8 -11.47 43.05 30.91
C LYS A 8 -10.09 42.38 30.89
N LEU A 9 -9.32 42.50 31.98
CA LEU A 9 -8.02 41.86 32.12
C LEU A 9 -8.14 40.33 32.19
N MET A 10 -9.13 39.80 32.91
CA MET A 10 -9.42 38.35 32.94
C MET A 10 -9.86 37.82 31.58
N LEU A 11 -10.70 38.54 30.84
CA LEU A 11 -11.15 38.12 29.50
C LEU A 11 -9.99 38.05 28.49
N LEU A 12 -9.08 39.02 28.54
CA LEU A 12 -7.86 39.04 27.71
C LEU A 12 -6.89 37.90 28.05
N LEU A 13 -6.74 37.57 29.35
CA LEU A 13 -5.92 36.43 29.79
C LEU A 13 -6.53 35.09 29.35
N CYS A 14 -7.85 34.93 29.39
CA CYS A 14 -8.52 33.73 28.87
C CYS A 14 -8.35 33.58 27.36
N PHE A 15 -8.45 34.66 26.57
CA PHE A 15 -8.20 34.62 25.12
C PHE A 15 -6.73 34.32 24.79
N ALA A 16 -5.78 34.87 25.56
CA ALA A 16 -4.36 34.57 25.39
C ALA A 16 -4.03 33.10 25.73
N LEU A 17 -4.63 32.54 26.78
CA LEU A 17 -4.46 31.13 27.16
C LEU A 17 -5.11 30.17 26.15
N LEU A 18 -6.26 30.54 25.57
CA LEU A 18 -6.91 29.77 24.49
C LEU A 18 -6.13 29.82 23.17
N HIS A 19 -5.41 30.91 22.87
CA HIS A 19 -4.51 30.96 21.71
C HIS A 19 -3.20 30.19 21.93
N THR A 20 -2.70 30.09 23.16
CA THR A 20 -1.54 29.21 23.43
C THR A 20 -1.90 27.72 23.46
N ALA A 21 -3.15 27.36 23.79
CA ALA A 21 -3.61 25.97 23.82
C ALA A 21 -3.91 25.37 22.42
N VAL A 22 -3.97 26.18 21.37
CA VAL A 22 -4.19 25.72 19.99
C VAL A 22 -2.88 25.61 19.18
N ILE A 23 -1.73 25.96 19.78
CA ILE A 23 -0.40 25.82 19.13
C ILE A 23 0.42 24.74 19.85
N THR A 24 -0.19 23.58 20.11
CA THR A 24 0.53 22.35 20.43
C THR A 24 -0.12 21.16 19.73
N ALA A 25 -0.07 21.14 18.40
CA ALA A 25 -0.11 19.90 17.60
C ALA A 25 0.09 20.25 16.13
N LYS A 26 1.33 20.48 15.72
CA LYS A 26 1.89 20.17 14.40
C LYS A 26 3.33 20.67 14.34
N THR A 27 4.18 20.12 15.18
CA THR A 27 5.50 19.75 14.67
C THR A 27 5.20 18.73 13.57
N HIS A 28 5.19 19.21 12.32
CA HIS A 28 5.34 18.34 11.16
C HIS A 28 6.70 17.67 11.37
N ASP A 29 6.66 16.48 11.96
CA ASP A 29 7.80 15.60 12.10
C ASP A 29 8.18 15.21 10.67
N LYS A 30 9.05 16.02 10.08
CA LYS A 30 9.42 16.03 8.67
C LYS A 30 10.46 14.93 8.38
N THR A 31 10.40 13.84 9.14
CA THR A 31 11.55 12.96 9.33
C THR A 31 11.31 11.51 9.00
N ASN A 32 10.08 11.06 8.75
CA ASN A 32 9.84 9.70 8.24
C ASN A 32 8.52 9.68 7.49
N GLY A 33 8.52 9.53 6.17
CA GLY A 33 7.29 9.19 5.45
C GLY A 33 6.75 7.83 5.89
N PRO A 34 5.75 7.30 5.15
CA PRO A 34 5.18 6.02 5.50
C PRO A 34 6.25 4.92 5.49
N ASN A 35 6.32 4.16 6.57
CA ASN A 35 7.10 2.94 6.66
C ASN A 35 6.15 1.75 6.84
N CYS A 36 6.63 0.54 6.66
CA CYS A 36 5.75 -0.63 6.72
C CYS A 36 5.08 -0.87 8.08
N GLN A 37 5.61 -0.30 9.15
CA GLN A 37 5.07 -0.40 10.49
C GLN A 37 3.84 0.51 10.66
N ASN A 38 3.86 1.71 10.09
CA ASN A 38 2.81 2.70 10.28
C ASN A 38 1.83 2.84 9.09
N PHE A 39 2.20 2.35 7.89
CA PHE A 39 1.46 2.59 6.65
C PHE A 39 -0.04 2.26 6.77
N SER A 40 -0.32 1.11 7.35
CA SER A 40 -1.69 0.60 7.53
C SER A 40 -2.09 0.49 9.01
N GLN A 41 -1.41 1.20 9.91
CA GLN A 41 -1.76 1.21 11.32
C GLN A 41 -3.12 1.91 11.54
N GLY A 42 -3.96 1.32 12.39
CA GLY A 42 -5.23 1.91 12.81
C GLY A 42 -6.34 1.90 11.76
N VAL A 43 -6.17 1.18 10.65
CA VAL A 43 -7.20 1.01 9.61
C VAL A 43 -7.63 -0.46 9.51
N THR A 44 -8.92 -0.68 9.25
CA THR A 44 -9.41 -1.98 8.78
C THR A 44 -9.38 -1.97 7.26
N PHE A 45 -8.79 -2.99 6.66
CA PHE A 45 -8.69 -3.11 5.20
C PHE A 45 -9.74 -4.09 4.70
N ASN A 46 -10.54 -3.62 3.74
CA ASN A 46 -11.53 -4.43 3.05
C ASN A 46 -10.95 -4.94 1.73
N GLU A 47 -10.66 -6.24 1.68
CA GLU A 47 -10.05 -6.89 0.50
C GLU A 47 -10.89 -6.72 -0.77
N SER A 48 -12.21 -6.63 -0.63
CA SER A 48 -13.11 -6.45 -1.78
C SER A 48 -12.88 -5.14 -2.52
N GLU A 49 -12.39 -4.10 -1.84
CA GLU A 49 -12.06 -2.80 -2.45
C GLU A 49 -10.79 -2.88 -3.30
N ALA A 50 -9.89 -3.79 -2.96
CA ALA A 50 -8.64 -3.98 -3.69
C ALA A 50 -8.78 -4.90 -4.91
N ILE A 51 -9.83 -5.72 -5.00
CA ILE A 51 -10.04 -6.63 -6.13
C ILE A 51 -10.15 -5.84 -7.45
N GLY A 52 -9.56 -6.42 -8.50
CA GLY A 52 -9.54 -5.89 -9.86
C GLY A 52 -8.19 -5.29 -10.26
N THR A 53 -8.20 -4.61 -11.40
CA THR A 53 -7.01 -4.03 -12.03
C THR A 53 -6.69 -2.64 -11.48
N TRP A 54 -5.41 -2.40 -11.25
CA TRP A 54 -4.85 -1.15 -10.78
C TRP A 54 -3.65 -0.75 -11.62
N HIS A 55 -3.48 0.54 -11.88
CA HIS A 55 -2.45 1.10 -12.74
C HIS A 55 -1.55 2.05 -11.96
N LEU A 56 -0.24 1.94 -12.17
CA LEU A 56 0.73 2.83 -11.53
C LEU A 56 0.56 4.26 -12.05
N LEU A 57 0.35 5.21 -11.13
CA LEU A 57 0.05 6.59 -11.51
C LEU A 57 1.30 7.40 -11.85
N HIS A 58 2.44 7.16 -11.20
CA HIS A 58 3.66 7.95 -11.36
C HIS A 58 4.63 7.43 -12.44
N PHE A 59 4.20 6.50 -13.29
CA PHE A 59 5.10 5.87 -14.24
C PHE A 59 5.74 6.83 -15.27
N ILE A 60 5.12 7.99 -15.54
CA ILE A 60 5.68 8.98 -16.48
C ILE A 60 7.07 9.48 -16.04
N THR A 61 7.39 9.46 -14.73
CA THR A 61 8.68 9.91 -14.19
C THR A 61 9.75 8.82 -14.08
N GLU A 62 9.43 7.54 -14.29
CA GLU A 62 10.39 6.42 -14.11
C GLU A 62 11.14 6.01 -15.39
N LYS A 63 10.93 6.73 -16.51
CA LYS A 63 11.52 6.41 -17.83
C LYS A 63 13.06 6.44 -17.91
N GLU A 64 13.78 6.64 -16.81
CA GLU A 64 15.25 6.63 -16.84
C GLU A 64 15.89 5.27 -16.49
N LYS A 65 15.16 4.27 -15.95
CA LYS A 65 15.79 3.02 -15.46
C LYS A 65 15.07 1.69 -15.79
N GLY A 66 14.73 1.50 -17.07
CA GLY A 66 14.90 0.18 -17.72
C GLY A 66 14.05 -1.04 -17.31
N SER A 67 12.93 -0.92 -16.60
CA SER A 67 11.99 -2.04 -16.38
C SER A 67 10.75 -1.90 -17.27
N GLY A 68 10.70 -2.67 -18.36
CA GLY A 68 9.65 -2.61 -19.38
C GLY A 68 8.43 -3.52 -19.14
N ASP A 69 8.00 -3.73 -17.90
CA ASP A 69 6.78 -4.49 -17.60
C ASP A 69 5.53 -3.57 -17.61
N PRO A 70 4.37 -4.03 -18.10
CA PRO A 70 3.13 -3.26 -18.04
C PRO A 70 2.82 -2.77 -16.62
N HIS A 71 2.56 -1.46 -16.49
CA HIS A 71 2.43 -0.72 -15.23
C HIS A 71 1.09 -0.94 -14.53
N CYS A 72 0.75 -2.20 -14.33
CA CYS A 72 -0.50 -2.54 -13.71
C CYS A 72 -0.37 -3.81 -12.87
N VAL A 73 -1.20 -3.87 -11.84
CA VAL A 73 -1.31 -4.95 -10.88
C VAL A 73 -2.76 -5.39 -10.84
N GLU A 74 -3.01 -6.69 -10.86
CA GLU A 74 -4.36 -7.23 -10.70
C GLU A 74 -4.46 -8.04 -9.41
N PHE A 75 -5.48 -7.74 -8.59
CA PHE A 75 -5.80 -8.51 -7.40
C PHE A 75 -7.05 -9.36 -7.64
N ILE A 76 -6.92 -10.66 -7.41
CA ILE A 76 -7.94 -11.66 -7.67
C ILE A 76 -8.24 -12.37 -6.34
N PRO A 77 -9.51 -12.61 -5.98
CA PRO A 77 -9.85 -13.40 -4.80
C PRO A 77 -9.38 -14.85 -4.98
N VAL A 78 -8.83 -15.44 -3.92
CA VAL A 78 -8.43 -16.85 -3.88
C VAL A 78 -9.50 -17.63 -3.14
N ASP A 79 -10.14 -18.56 -3.85
CA ASP A 79 -11.12 -19.46 -3.27
C ASP A 79 -10.48 -20.67 -2.57
N GLU A 80 -11.30 -21.46 -1.88
CA GLU A 80 -10.85 -22.66 -1.18
C GLU A 80 -10.26 -23.71 -2.14
N GLN A 81 -10.80 -23.82 -3.34
CA GLN A 81 -10.33 -24.80 -4.32
C GLN A 81 -8.92 -24.46 -4.81
N GLU A 82 -8.66 -23.18 -5.11
CA GLU A 82 -7.34 -22.68 -5.50
C GLU A 82 -6.34 -22.81 -4.35
N ARG A 83 -6.73 -22.46 -3.11
CA ARG A 83 -5.89 -22.66 -1.93
C ARG A 83 -5.46 -24.11 -1.77
N ASN A 84 -6.40 -25.06 -1.84
CA ASN A 84 -6.11 -26.48 -1.66
C ASN A 84 -5.18 -26.99 -2.76
N LYS A 85 -5.44 -26.63 -4.02
CA LYS A 85 -4.55 -26.98 -5.15
C LYS A 85 -3.14 -26.40 -4.97
N LEU A 86 -3.04 -25.18 -4.46
CA LEU A 86 -1.75 -24.54 -4.20
C LEU A 86 -1.00 -25.28 -3.09
N GLN A 87 -1.66 -25.56 -1.98
CA GLN A 87 -1.10 -26.30 -0.86
C GLN A 87 -0.65 -27.70 -1.27
N ASP A 88 -1.43 -28.44 -2.05
CA ASP A 88 -1.05 -29.76 -2.56
C ASP A 88 0.20 -29.70 -3.45
N ARG A 89 0.29 -28.65 -4.28
CA ARG A 89 1.40 -28.49 -5.24
C ARG A 89 2.70 -28.10 -4.56
N ILE A 90 2.67 -27.14 -3.64
CA ILE A 90 3.87 -26.48 -3.11
C ILE A 90 4.02 -26.55 -1.58
N GLY A 91 3.06 -27.09 -0.85
CA GLY A 91 3.02 -27.04 0.61
C GLY A 91 4.22 -27.67 1.30
N LYS A 92 4.78 -28.74 0.74
CA LYS A 92 6.01 -29.38 1.25
C LYS A 92 7.28 -28.52 1.07
N TYR A 93 7.22 -27.47 0.25
CA TYR A 93 8.35 -26.59 -0.04
C TYR A 93 8.22 -25.21 0.62
N VAL A 94 7.08 -24.91 1.26
CA VAL A 94 6.83 -23.61 1.87
C VAL A 94 6.52 -23.80 3.35
N GLU A 95 7.52 -23.51 4.18
CA GLU A 95 7.38 -23.59 5.63
C GLU A 95 6.68 -22.35 6.20
N ASN A 96 5.98 -22.52 7.33
CA ASN A 96 5.42 -21.42 8.12
C ASN A 96 4.50 -20.48 7.32
N LEU A 97 3.65 -21.05 6.47
CA LEU A 97 2.57 -20.34 5.75
C LEU A 97 1.23 -20.76 6.33
N ASN A 98 0.40 -19.79 6.69
CA ASN A 98 -0.98 -20.04 7.04
C ASN A 98 -1.83 -20.07 5.76
N TRP A 99 -2.11 -21.27 5.27
CA TRP A 99 -2.85 -21.48 4.03
C TRP A 99 -4.26 -20.89 4.10
N ASP A 100 -4.94 -20.99 5.25
CA ASP A 100 -6.32 -20.54 5.43
C ASP A 100 -6.49 -19.02 5.30
N THR A 101 -5.40 -18.26 5.47
CA THR A 101 -5.41 -16.80 5.37
C THR A 101 -4.95 -16.28 4.01
N ILE A 102 -4.71 -17.17 3.04
CA ILE A 102 -4.50 -16.77 1.64
C ILE A 102 -5.85 -16.41 1.03
N SER A 103 -6.06 -15.11 0.84
CA SER A 103 -7.34 -14.53 0.38
C SER A 103 -7.23 -13.86 -0.98
N LEU A 104 -6.03 -13.42 -1.36
CA LEU A 104 -5.79 -12.67 -2.58
C LEU A 104 -4.59 -13.24 -3.35
N LYS A 105 -4.68 -13.18 -4.68
CA LYS A 105 -3.58 -13.39 -5.62
C LYS A 105 -3.34 -12.08 -6.35
N MET A 106 -2.08 -11.69 -6.43
CA MET A 106 -1.61 -10.50 -7.11
C MET A 106 -0.82 -10.91 -8.37
N GLU A 107 -1.20 -10.40 -9.53
CA GLU A 107 -0.52 -10.67 -10.81
C GLU A 107 0.16 -9.41 -11.33
N ILE A 108 1.46 -9.50 -11.64
CA ILE A 108 2.29 -8.39 -12.16
C ILE A 108 3.12 -8.86 -13.37
N PRO A 109 3.00 -8.23 -14.55
CA PRO A 109 1.93 -7.29 -14.91
C PRO A 109 0.54 -7.94 -14.85
N CYS A 110 -0.53 -7.15 -14.92
CA CYS A 110 -1.86 -7.72 -15.14
C CYS A 110 -1.87 -8.59 -16.39
N LYS A 111 -2.75 -9.60 -16.38
CA LYS A 111 -2.92 -10.50 -17.50
C LYS A 111 -3.46 -9.75 -18.72
N SER A 112 -2.60 -9.47 -19.68
CA SER A 112 -3.02 -8.99 -21.00
C SER A 112 -3.15 -10.18 -21.95
N LEU A 113 -4.06 -10.10 -22.92
CA LEU A 113 -4.27 -11.14 -23.94
C LEU A 113 -2.98 -11.50 -24.73
N ASN A 114 -1.95 -10.66 -24.66
CA ASN A 114 -0.74 -10.76 -25.47
C ASN A 114 0.55 -11.09 -24.67
N SER A 115 0.49 -11.19 -23.34
CA SER A 115 1.64 -11.58 -22.52
C SER A 115 1.28 -12.73 -21.58
N ASN A 116 1.97 -13.86 -21.75
CA ASN A 116 1.88 -15.02 -20.86
C ASN A 116 2.88 -14.96 -19.69
N LYS A 117 3.58 -13.84 -19.51
CA LYS A 117 4.60 -13.68 -18.48
C LYS A 117 4.06 -12.77 -17.38
N THR A 118 3.27 -13.34 -16.47
CA THR A 118 2.91 -12.71 -15.20
C THR A 118 3.75 -13.32 -14.09
N ARG A 119 4.09 -12.51 -13.09
CA ARG A 119 4.57 -12.96 -11.79
C ARG A 119 3.36 -13.00 -10.87
N ASP A 120 3.09 -14.18 -10.35
CA ASP A 120 1.96 -14.41 -9.48
C ASP A 120 2.45 -14.42 -8.02
N TYR A 121 1.79 -13.65 -7.17
CA TYR A 121 2.06 -13.57 -5.75
C TYR A 121 0.79 -13.92 -4.97
N TYR A 122 0.80 -15.00 -4.20
CA TYR A 122 -0.27 -15.28 -3.26
C TYR A 122 -0.06 -14.48 -1.98
N LEU A 123 -1.13 -13.92 -1.43
CA LEU A 123 -1.05 -13.01 -0.29
C LEU A 123 -1.60 -13.69 0.97
N GLU A 124 -0.69 -14.06 1.88
CA GLU A 124 -1.03 -14.49 3.22
C GLU A 124 -1.40 -13.27 4.05
N ARG A 125 -2.67 -13.19 4.48
CA ARG A 125 -3.12 -12.14 5.38
C ARG A 125 -2.55 -12.39 6.79
N LEU A 126 -1.84 -11.40 7.31
CA LEU A 126 -1.26 -11.42 8.66
C LEU A 126 -2.17 -10.73 9.67
N GLU A 127 -2.80 -9.63 9.26
CA GLU A 127 -3.71 -8.83 10.09
C GLU A 127 -4.83 -8.23 9.21
N ASN A 128 -5.95 -7.85 9.82
CA ASN A 128 -7.11 -7.27 9.11
C ASN A 128 -6.92 -5.79 8.71
N ASN A 129 -5.68 -5.31 8.70
CA ASN A 129 -5.33 -3.93 8.36
C ASN A 129 -4.60 -3.84 7.01
N GLY A 130 -4.69 -4.87 6.16
CA GLY A 130 -4.00 -4.88 4.87
C GLY A 130 -2.52 -5.26 4.99
N SER A 131 -2.13 -5.89 6.11
CA SER A 131 -0.82 -6.50 6.32
C SER A 131 -0.77 -7.87 5.68
N TYR A 132 0.12 -8.03 4.70
CA TYR A 132 0.32 -9.29 3.98
C TYR A 132 1.77 -9.73 4.02
N ARG A 133 1.95 -11.03 3.81
CA ARG A 133 3.20 -11.61 3.34
C ARG A 133 2.94 -12.22 1.97
N THR A 134 3.72 -11.82 0.98
CA THR A 134 3.62 -12.38 -0.36
C THR A 134 4.24 -13.78 -0.40
N LEU A 135 3.80 -14.59 -1.35
CA LEU A 135 4.41 -15.83 -1.75
C LEU A 135 4.54 -15.80 -3.27
N GLN A 136 5.74 -15.53 -3.75
CA GLN A 136 6.02 -15.50 -5.18
C GLN A 136 6.00 -16.92 -5.75
N MET A 137 5.23 -17.13 -6.80
CA MET A 137 5.26 -18.39 -7.53
C MET A 137 6.48 -18.45 -8.45
N PRO A 138 7.29 -19.50 -8.37
CA PRO A 138 8.35 -19.71 -9.34
C PRO A 138 7.74 -20.01 -10.73
N PRO A 139 8.48 -19.76 -11.82
CA PRO A 139 8.05 -20.12 -13.16
C PRO A 139 7.67 -21.60 -13.24
N ALA A 140 6.69 -21.95 -14.09
CA ALA A 140 6.25 -23.34 -14.25
C ALA A 140 7.37 -24.32 -14.68
N SER A 141 8.46 -23.80 -15.27
CA SER A 141 9.65 -24.56 -15.64
C SER A 141 10.68 -24.74 -14.52
N ALA A 142 10.49 -24.08 -13.38
CA ALA A 142 11.43 -24.14 -12.27
C ALA A 142 11.35 -25.50 -11.57
N LYS A 143 12.51 -26.00 -11.12
CA LYS A 143 12.55 -27.18 -10.26
C LYS A 143 12.20 -26.73 -8.85
N LEU A 144 11.06 -27.19 -8.34
CA LEU A 144 10.62 -26.80 -7.00
C LEU A 144 11.59 -27.30 -5.92
N ASP A 145 12.23 -26.36 -5.24
CA ASP A 145 12.97 -26.55 -4.01
C ASP A 145 12.67 -25.42 -3.02
N LEU A 146 13.21 -25.52 -1.80
CA LEU A 146 12.93 -24.55 -0.71
C LEU A 146 13.44 -23.13 -1.03
N ALA A 147 14.48 -22.98 -1.84
CA ALA A 147 15.13 -21.69 -2.08
C ALA A 147 14.40 -20.83 -3.11
N GLU A 148 13.51 -21.43 -3.90
CA GLU A 148 12.76 -20.76 -4.97
C GLU A 148 11.56 -19.93 -4.49
N PHE A 149 11.16 -20.09 -3.22
CA PHE A 149 9.98 -19.41 -2.68
C PHE A 149 10.36 -18.14 -1.92
N HIS A 150 10.25 -17.01 -2.60
CA HIS A 150 10.46 -15.70 -2.00
C HIS A 150 9.17 -15.18 -1.34
N ARG A 151 9.32 -14.60 -0.14
CA ARG A 151 8.23 -14.04 0.64
C ARG A 151 8.62 -12.66 1.14
N TYR A 152 7.84 -11.65 0.75
CA TYR A 152 8.11 -10.25 1.09
C TYR A 152 6.95 -9.70 1.93
N PRO A 153 7.22 -8.93 3.00
CA PRO A 153 6.16 -8.23 3.69
C PRO A 153 5.61 -7.12 2.79
N MET A 154 4.30 -6.97 2.76
CA MET A 154 3.61 -5.97 1.97
C MET A 154 2.51 -5.32 2.81
N ARG A 155 2.20 -4.05 2.51
CA ARG A 155 0.98 -3.41 3.04
C ARG A 155 0.12 -2.86 1.91
N LEU A 156 -1.19 -3.02 2.06
CA LEU A 156 -2.20 -2.44 1.18
C LEU A 156 -3.06 -1.45 1.97
N LYS A 157 -3.45 -0.36 1.32
CA LYS A 157 -4.32 0.66 1.91
C LYS A 157 -5.14 1.36 0.85
N ILE A 158 -6.43 1.51 1.09
CA ILE A 158 -7.26 2.39 0.28
C ILE A 158 -7.05 3.83 0.74
N ILE A 159 -6.69 4.70 -0.21
CA ILE A 159 -6.39 6.10 0.00
C ILE A 159 -7.50 6.93 -0.67
N GLU A 160 -8.13 7.79 0.12
CA GLU A 160 -9.25 8.65 -0.30
C GLU A 160 -10.42 7.91 -0.98
N GLY A 161 -10.58 6.60 -0.73
CA GLY A 161 -11.65 5.79 -1.31
C GLY A 161 -11.52 5.53 -2.82
N GLN A 162 -10.43 5.92 -3.47
CA GLN A 162 -10.28 5.86 -4.93
C GLN A 162 -8.92 5.33 -5.41
N TYR A 163 -7.90 5.38 -4.57
CA TYR A 163 -6.56 4.90 -4.89
C TYR A 163 -6.18 3.72 -4.01
N LEU A 164 -5.35 2.84 -4.55
CA LEU A 164 -4.70 1.79 -3.79
C LEU A 164 -3.25 2.19 -3.56
N GLY A 165 -2.90 2.40 -2.31
CA GLY A 165 -1.52 2.45 -1.86
C GLY A 165 -1.01 1.04 -1.59
N MET A 166 0.13 0.69 -2.17
CA MET A 166 0.82 -0.58 -1.96
C MET A 166 2.26 -0.28 -1.58
N ILE A 167 2.75 -0.85 -0.48
CA ILE A 167 4.15 -0.72 -0.05
C ILE A 167 4.81 -2.09 -0.04
N ASP A 168 5.92 -2.22 -0.77
CA ASP A 168 6.85 -3.33 -0.61
C ASP A 168 7.79 -3.00 0.56
N CYS A 169 7.71 -3.79 1.63
CA CYS A 169 8.50 -3.54 2.83
C CYS A 169 9.97 -3.87 2.70
N HIS A 170 10.35 -4.64 1.67
CA HIS A 170 11.75 -4.92 1.38
C HIS A 170 12.41 -3.69 0.75
N GLU A 171 11.79 -3.14 -0.29
CA GLU A 171 12.30 -1.98 -1.03
C GLU A 171 11.94 -0.65 -0.37
N LYS A 172 11.06 -0.66 0.64
CA LYS A 172 10.50 0.54 1.30
C LYS A 172 9.87 1.53 0.30
N PHE A 173 9.38 1.00 -0.83
CA PHE A 173 8.81 1.76 -1.93
C PHE A 173 7.28 1.75 -1.82
N VAL A 174 6.64 2.92 -1.80
CA VAL A 174 5.18 3.09 -1.92
C VAL A 174 4.75 3.29 -3.38
N PHE A 175 3.99 2.34 -3.89
CA PHE A 175 3.26 2.47 -5.15
C PHE A 175 1.88 3.08 -4.92
N LEU A 176 1.57 4.17 -5.62
CA LEU A 176 0.22 4.73 -5.69
C LEU A 176 -0.44 4.31 -7.00
N LEU A 177 -1.53 3.55 -6.89
CA LEU A 177 -2.22 2.92 -8.01
C LEU A 177 -3.64 3.48 -8.15
N GLY A 178 -4.09 3.66 -9.39
CA GLY A 178 -5.46 4.08 -9.73
C GLY A 178 -6.18 3.05 -10.60
N LYS A 179 -7.52 3.11 -10.62
CA LYS A 179 -8.35 2.19 -11.44
C LYS A 179 -8.23 2.44 -12.95
N GLN A 180 -7.78 3.62 -13.35
CA GLN A 180 -7.58 4.00 -14.76
C GLN A 180 -6.10 4.21 -15.04
N PRO A 181 -5.60 3.81 -16.22
CA PRO A 181 -4.23 4.09 -16.62
C PRO A 181 -3.99 5.61 -16.75
N PRO A 182 -2.79 6.11 -16.44
CA PRO A 182 -2.47 7.50 -16.71
C PRO A 182 -2.48 7.76 -18.23
N GLU A 183 -3.31 8.70 -18.69
CA GLU A 183 -3.49 9.02 -20.12
C GLU A 183 -2.29 9.78 -20.77
N GLY A 184 -1.07 9.63 -20.23
CA GLY A 184 0.11 10.38 -20.69
C GLY A 184 0.04 11.90 -20.42
N LYS A 185 -0.97 12.37 -19.70
CA LYS A 185 -1.11 13.75 -19.24
C LYS A 185 -0.26 13.99 -18.00
N LYS A 186 0.12 15.24 -17.75
CA LYS A 186 0.73 15.62 -16.46
C LYS A 186 -0.17 15.13 -15.33
N LEU A 187 0.47 14.56 -14.33
CA LEU A 187 -0.18 14.05 -13.15
C LEU A 187 -0.94 15.19 -12.46
N ASP A 188 -2.21 14.95 -12.07
CA ASP A 188 -3.03 15.95 -11.38
C ASP A 188 -2.31 16.41 -10.09
N GLU A 189 -2.32 17.72 -9.81
CA GLU A 189 -1.64 18.30 -8.64
C GLU A 189 -2.10 17.66 -7.32
N LYS A 190 -3.36 17.23 -7.22
CA LYS A 190 -3.87 16.48 -6.07
C LYS A 190 -3.17 15.13 -5.92
N VAL A 191 -3.05 14.38 -7.02
CA VAL A 191 -2.37 13.07 -7.02
C VAL A 191 -0.87 13.26 -6.80
N LYS A 192 -0.28 14.33 -7.34
CA LYS A 192 1.12 14.68 -7.12
C LYS A 192 1.40 14.95 -5.65
N LYS A 193 0.59 15.80 -5.00
CA LYS A 193 0.68 16.06 -3.57
C LYS A 193 0.47 14.80 -2.73
N MET A 194 -0.40 13.90 -3.19
CA MET A 194 -0.61 12.60 -2.54
C MET A 194 0.64 11.72 -2.65
N ILE A 195 1.25 11.65 -3.84
CA ILE A 195 2.54 10.98 -4.03
C ILE A 195 3.54 11.62 -3.08
N GLU A 196 3.78 12.93 -3.09
CA GLU A 196 4.73 13.59 -2.17
C GLU A 196 4.46 13.29 -0.67
N THR A 197 3.19 13.07 -0.30
CA THR A 197 2.81 12.72 1.08
C THR A 197 3.19 11.29 1.45
N TYR A 198 3.00 10.35 0.52
CA TYR A 198 3.25 8.92 0.74
C TYR A 198 4.60 8.44 0.21
N TRP A 199 5.26 9.27 -0.57
CA TRP A 199 6.55 9.15 -1.22
C TRP A 199 7.34 10.42 -0.85
N PRO A 200 7.85 10.54 0.38
CA PRO A 200 8.78 11.62 0.66
C PRO A 200 10.00 11.42 -0.25
N GLU A 201 10.37 12.44 -1.02
CA GLU A 201 11.71 12.45 -1.61
C GLU A 201 12.73 12.45 -0.46
N GLU A 202 13.73 11.57 -0.53
CA GLU A 202 14.91 11.61 0.35
C GLU A 202 15.77 12.84 0.07
#